data_AF-J3AS10-F1
#
_entry.id   AF-J3AS10-F1
#
_cell.length_a   1.000
_cell.length_b   1.000
_cell.length_c   1.000
_cell.angle_alpha   90.00
_cell.angle_beta   90.00
_cell.angle_gamma   90.00
#
_symmetry.space_group_name_H-M   'P 1'
#
loop_
_entity.id
_entity.type
_entity.pdbx_description
1 polymer ?
#
loop_
_entity_poly.entity_id
_entity_poly.type
_entity_poly.pdbx_seq_one_letter_code
_entity_poly.pdbx_strand_id
1 'polypeptide(L)'
;MLERSQVLLTFAAAIGSGVVGGVFFAFSTFVMAALGRLPPQQGVDAMNAINVTVINPAFMTAFLGTALVCLILGLGAAFHLDQARGPLILAASLIYLVGCFGVTMVFNVPLNDRLAAVGPAQAADLWALYLRDWTLWNHVRTAAPVFSAVLFILALRQR
;
A
#
# COMPACT_ATOMS: atom_id res chain seq x y z
N MET A 1 11.54 29.10 -1.91
CA MET A 1 10.61 28.30 -2.74
C MET A 1 10.78 26.79 -2.49
N LEU A 2 12.01 26.26 -2.46
CA LEU A 2 12.28 24.84 -2.20
C LEU A 2 11.64 24.30 -0.90
N GLU A 3 11.77 25.03 0.20
CA GLU A 3 11.21 24.59 1.49
C GLU A 3 9.67 24.49 1.49
N ARG A 4 9.00 25.49 0.89
CA ARG A 4 7.53 25.47 0.77
C ARG A 4 7.06 24.27 -0.06
N SER A 5 7.77 23.95 -1.14
CA SER A 5 7.46 22.78 -1.95
C SER A 5 7.69 21.47 -1.19
N GLN A 6 8.78 21.37 -0.41
CA GLN A 6 9.07 20.18 0.41
C GLN A 6 7.99 19.95 1.47
N VAL A 7 7.53 21.01 2.15
CA VAL A 7 6.43 20.93 3.14
C VAL A 7 5.14 20.45 2.47
N LEU A 8 4.78 21.01 1.32
CA LEU A 8 3.58 20.60 0.58
C LEU A 8 3.66 19.13 0.12
N LEU A 9 4.80 18.70 -0.40
CA LEU A 9 5.01 17.31 -0.82
C LEU A 9 4.97 16.35 0.37
N THR A 10 5.58 16.73 1.51
CA THR A 10 5.55 15.91 2.74
C THR A 10 4.14 15.76 3.28
N PHE A 11 3.35 16.85 3.26
CA PHE A 11 1.94 16.81 3.62
C PHE A 11 1.13 15.93 2.67
N ALA A 12 1.32 16.08 1.36
CA ALA A 12 0.66 15.24 0.36
C ALA A 12 1.01 13.75 0.53
N ALA A 13 2.29 13.43 0.82
CA ALA A 13 2.74 12.07 1.08
C ALA A 13 2.11 11.47 2.35
N ALA A 14 1.97 12.28 3.41
CA ALA A 14 1.30 11.85 4.64
C ALA A 14 -0.17 11.48 4.39
N ILE A 15 -0.92 12.36 3.72
CA ILE A 15 -2.34 12.14 3.41
C ILE A 15 -2.50 10.94 2.47
N GLY A 16 -1.72 10.89 1.39
CA GLY A 16 -1.74 9.79 0.43
C GLY A 16 -1.43 8.45 1.08
N SER A 17 -0.41 8.40 1.94
CA SER A 17 -0.08 7.20 2.71
C SER A 17 -1.20 6.80 3.67
N GLY A 18 -1.83 7.76 4.34
CA GLY A 18 -2.98 7.50 5.22
C GLY A 18 -4.19 6.92 4.47
N VAL A 19 -4.53 7.49 3.31
CA VAL A 19 -5.64 7.00 2.46
C VAL A 19 -5.38 5.57 1.99
N VAL A 20 -4.19 5.31 1.44
CA VAL A 20 -3.79 3.99 0.95
C VAL A 20 -3.76 2.97 2.09
N GLY A 21 -3.19 3.34 3.24
CA GLY A 21 -3.18 2.51 4.44
C GLY A 21 -4.58 2.20 4.95
N GLY A 22 -5.52 3.15 4.89
CA GLY A 22 -6.92 2.95 5.25
C GLY A 22 -7.64 1.95 4.35
N VAL A 23 -7.39 1.98 3.05
CA VAL A 23 -7.92 0.98 2.10
C VAL A 23 -7.42 -0.41 2.47
N PHE A 24 -6.11 -0.57 2.66
CA PHE A 24 -5.54 -1.87 3.01
C PHE A 24 -5.96 -2.32 4.42
N PHE A 25 -6.17 -1.40 5.35
CA PHE A 25 -6.72 -1.69 6.67
C PHE A 25 -8.09 -2.35 6.57
N ALA A 26 -9.00 -1.80 5.77
CA ALA A 26 -10.31 -2.41 5.53
C ALA A 26 -10.18 -3.87 5.04
N PHE A 27 -9.27 -4.12 4.09
CA PHE A 27 -8.99 -5.47 3.59
C PHE A 27 -8.45 -6.41 4.66
N SER A 28 -7.54 -5.91 5.49
CA SER A 28 -6.95 -6.63 6.61
C SER A 28 -7.96 -6.98 7.71
N THR A 29 -8.92 -6.10 7.97
CA THR A 29 -9.81 -6.25 9.14
C THR A 29 -11.11 -6.96 8.84
N PHE A 30 -11.71 -6.75 7.68
CA PHE A 30 -13.05 -7.28 7.42
C PHE A 30 -13.32 -7.72 5.98
N VAL A 31 -12.72 -7.14 4.94
CA VAL A 31 -13.07 -7.54 3.55
C VAL A 31 -12.65 -8.99 3.28
N MET A 32 -11.39 -9.35 3.53
CA MET A 32 -10.93 -10.72 3.29
C MET A 32 -11.65 -11.74 4.18
N ALA A 33 -11.93 -11.37 5.43
CA ALA A 33 -12.71 -12.21 6.33
C ALA A 33 -14.16 -12.42 5.83
N ALA A 34 -14.78 -11.38 5.28
CA ALA A 34 -16.13 -11.47 4.70
C ALA A 34 -16.13 -12.35 3.44
N LEU A 35 -15.16 -12.18 2.54
CA LEU A 35 -15.02 -13.01 1.34
C LEU A 35 -14.76 -14.48 1.70
N GLY A 36 -14.00 -14.74 2.77
CA GLY A 36 -13.76 -16.09 3.27
C GLY A 36 -14.99 -16.79 3.88
N ARG A 37 -16.08 -16.07 4.14
CA ARG A 37 -17.36 -16.65 4.58
C ARG A 37 -18.26 -17.08 3.42
N LEU A 38 -17.94 -16.67 2.20
CA LEU A 38 -18.68 -17.08 1.00
C LEU A 38 -18.26 -18.48 0.55
N PRO A 39 -19.09 -19.19 -0.22
CA PRO A 39 -18.64 -20.37 -0.96
C PRO A 39 -17.36 -20.05 -1.74
N PRO A 40 -16.33 -20.92 -1.75
CA PRO A 40 -15.01 -20.58 -2.28
C PRO A 40 -15.04 -19.97 -3.68
N GLN A 41 -15.83 -20.54 -4.60
CA GLN A 41 -15.98 -20.01 -5.95
C GLN A 41 -16.46 -18.56 -5.98
N GLN A 42 -17.44 -18.20 -5.15
CA GLN A 42 -17.94 -16.82 -5.07
C GLN A 42 -16.90 -15.86 -4.49
N GLY A 43 -16.09 -16.32 -3.53
CA GLY A 43 -14.97 -15.55 -2.98
C GLY A 43 -13.90 -15.26 -4.05
N VAL A 44 -13.54 -16.29 -4.84
CA VAL A 44 -12.62 -16.16 -5.98
C VAL A 44 -13.15 -15.18 -7.01
N ASP A 45 -14.40 -15.35 -7.45
CA ASP A 45 -15.02 -14.50 -8.46
C ASP A 45 -15.08 -13.03 -8.01
N ALA A 46 -15.48 -12.79 -6.75
CA ALA A 46 -15.52 -11.45 -6.16
C ALA A 46 -14.12 -10.84 -6.07
N MET A 47 -13.11 -11.61 -5.63
CA MET A 47 -11.75 -11.10 -5.52
C MET A 47 -11.14 -10.78 -6.88
N ASN A 48 -11.38 -11.62 -7.89
CA ASN A 48 -10.95 -11.34 -9.27
C ASN A 48 -11.62 -10.06 -9.82
N ALA A 49 -12.92 -9.86 -9.56
CA ALA A 49 -13.59 -8.62 -9.92
C ALA A 49 -13.01 -7.39 -9.20
N ILE A 50 -12.68 -7.51 -7.91
CA ILE A 50 -12.01 -6.47 -7.13
C ILE A 50 -10.63 -6.14 -7.72
N ASN A 51 -9.83 -7.15 -8.07
CA ASN A 51 -8.47 -6.98 -8.61
C ASN A 51 -8.46 -6.21 -9.93
N VAL A 52 -9.52 -6.31 -10.74
CA VAL A 52 -9.68 -5.51 -11.95
C VAL A 52 -10.22 -4.11 -11.61
N THR A 53 -11.23 -4.02 -10.74
CA THR A 53 -11.92 -2.77 -10.41
C THR A 53 -11.04 -1.77 -9.65
N VAL A 54 -10.10 -2.27 -8.85
CA VAL A 54 -9.17 -1.43 -8.08
C VAL A 54 -8.20 -0.65 -8.98
N ILE A 55 -8.00 -1.08 -10.24
CA ILE A 55 -7.20 -0.39 -11.25
C ILE A 55 -8.03 0.74 -11.87
N ASN A 56 -8.31 1.77 -11.09
CA ASN A 56 -9.02 2.97 -11.52
C ASN A 56 -8.20 4.23 -11.23
N PRO A 57 -8.48 5.37 -11.91
CA PRO A 57 -7.68 6.58 -11.79
C PRO A 57 -7.55 7.10 -10.36
N ALA A 58 -8.61 7.03 -9.56
CA ALA A 58 -8.58 7.56 -8.20
C ALA A 58 -7.63 6.76 -7.30
N PHE A 59 -7.78 5.43 -7.27
CA PHE A 59 -6.90 4.59 -6.46
C PHE A 59 -5.46 4.58 -7.00
N MET A 60 -5.27 4.52 -8.33
CA MET A 60 -3.93 4.59 -8.93
C MET A 60 -3.23 5.91 -8.62
N THR A 61 -3.96 7.03 -8.61
CA THR A 61 -3.40 8.34 -8.23
C THR A 61 -2.97 8.34 -6.76
N ALA A 62 -3.81 7.82 -5.86
CA ALA A 62 -3.45 7.72 -4.45
C ALA A 62 -2.25 6.77 -4.24
N PHE A 63 -2.24 5.60 -4.88
CA PHE A 63 -1.21 4.57 -4.68
C PHE A 63 0.13 4.93 -5.35
N LEU A 64 0.12 5.12 -6.68
CA LEU A 64 1.32 5.41 -7.47
C LEU A 64 1.78 6.86 -7.32
N GLY A 65 0.84 7.81 -7.23
CA GLY A 65 1.19 9.21 -7.00
C GLY A 65 1.90 9.39 -5.65
N THR A 66 1.43 8.74 -4.59
CA THR A 66 2.14 8.75 -3.30
C THR A 66 3.50 8.07 -3.41
N ALA A 67 3.63 6.96 -4.15
CA ALA A 67 4.93 6.32 -4.39
C ALA A 67 5.92 7.28 -5.07
N LEU A 68 5.47 8.00 -6.10
CA LEU A 68 6.29 8.98 -6.82
C LEU A 68 6.71 10.14 -5.90
N VAL A 69 5.79 10.68 -5.10
CA VAL A 69 6.12 11.73 -4.13
C VAL A 69 7.12 11.22 -3.09
N CYS A 70 6.95 10.00 -2.58
CA CYS A 70 7.89 9.36 -1.66
C CYS A 70 9.28 9.22 -2.30
N LEU A 71 9.36 8.83 -3.58
CA LEU A 71 10.62 8.72 -4.31
C LEU A 71 11.32 10.08 -4.39
N ILE A 72 10.61 11.14 -4.81
CA ILE A 72 11.15 12.50 -4.90
C ILE A 72 11.65 12.98 -3.53
N LEU A 73 10.83 12.84 -2.50
CA LEU A 73 11.17 13.25 -1.14
C LEU A 73 12.35 12.45 -0.57
N GLY A 74 12.39 11.14 -0.79
CA GLY A 74 13.45 10.25 -0.30
C GLY A 74 14.80 10.58 -0.93
N LEU A 75 14.83 10.78 -2.25
CA LEU A 75 16.04 11.20 -2.96
C LEU A 75 16.53 12.57 -2.48
N GLY A 76 15.64 13.53 -2.25
CA GLY A 76 16.02 14.84 -1.70
C GLY A 76 16.54 14.74 -0.26
N ALA A 77 15.88 13.94 0.59
CA ALA A 77 16.24 13.79 1.99
C ALA A 77 17.60 13.09 2.20
N ALA A 78 18.02 12.25 1.25
CA ALA A 78 19.34 11.58 1.29
C ALA A 78 20.52 12.56 1.33
N PHE A 79 20.33 13.80 0.85
CA PHE A 79 21.36 14.86 0.87
C PHE A 79 21.26 15.80 2.08
N HIS A 80 20.27 15.60 2.96
CA HIS A 80 19.97 16.51 4.08
C HIS A 80 19.78 15.74 5.40
N LEU A 81 20.60 14.71 5.63
CA LEU A 81 20.54 13.85 6.82
C LEU A 81 21.02 14.53 8.10
N ASP A 82 21.75 15.64 7.96
CA ASP A 82 22.18 16.52 9.04
C ASP A 82 21.02 17.30 9.68
N GLN A 83 19.92 17.48 8.94
CA GLN A 83 18.72 18.13 9.43
C GLN A 83 17.82 17.10 10.12
N ALA A 84 17.25 17.44 11.28
CA ALA A 84 16.44 16.52 12.06
C ALA A 84 15.23 15.94 11.27
N ARG A 85 14.67 16.72 10.33
CA ARG A 85 13.59 16.28 9.41
C ARG A 85 14.03 15.28 8.33
N GLY A 86 15.29 15.32 7.89
CA GLY A 86 15.79 14.54 6.75
C GLY A 86 15.68 13.03 6.97
N PRO A 87 16.22 12.47 8.06
CA PRO A 87 16.11 11.05 8.37
C PRO A 87 14.66 10.56 8.46
N LEU A 88 13.75 11.37 9.01
CA LEU A 88 12.33 11.01 9.09
C LEU A 88 11.67 10.91 7.71
N ILE A 89 11.91 11.88 6.83
CA ILE A 89 11.39 11.87 5.46
C ILE A 89 11.95 10.67 4.69
N LEU A 90 13.26 10.41 4.79
CA LEU A 90 13.89 9.28 4.13
C LEU A 90 13.30 7.94 4.61
N ALA A 91 13.18 7.77 5.93
CA ALA A 91 12.60 6.56 6.51
C ALA A 91 11.14 6.36 6.08
N ALA A 92 10.31 7.40 6.15
CA ALA A 92 8.91 7.35 5.69
C ALA A 92 8.81 6.94 4.22
N SER A 93 9.58 7.59 3.36
CA SER A 93 9.64 7.30 1.92
C SER A 93 10.04 5.85 1.65
N LEU A 94 11.10 5.35 2.28
CA LEU A 94 11.56 3.97 2.09
C LEU A 94 10.52 2.95 2.59
N ILE A 95 9.89 3.21 3.74
CA ILE A 95 8.84 2.34 4.29
C ILE A 95 7.66 2.24 3.32
N TYR A 96 7.20 3.35 2.75
CA TYR A 96 6.12 3.31 1.76
C TYR A 96 6.57 2.57 0.48
N LEU A 97 7.73 2.93 -0.08
CA LEU A 97 8.21 2.34 -1.33
C LEU A 97 8.45 0.84 -1.23
N VAL A 98 9.05 0.37 -0.14
CA VAL A 98 9.35 -1.06 0.04
C VAL A 98 8.14 -1.80 0.60
N GLY A 99 7.59 -1.34 1.72
CA GLY A 99 6.57 -2.06 2.49
C GLY A 99 5.15 -1.96 1.93
N CYS A 100 4.85 -0.93 1.14
CA CYS A 100 3.54 -0.77 0.48
C CYS A 100 3.64 -1.12 -0.99
N PHE A 101 4.43 -0.35 -1.74
CA PHE A 101 4.53 -0.49 -3.19
C PHE A 101 5.27 -1.78 -3.59
N GLY A 102 6.46 -2.01 -3.03
CA GLY A 102 7.27 -3.21 -3.29
C GLY A 102 6.54 -4.50 -2.92
N VAL A 103 5.95 -4.58 -1.73
CA VAL A 103 5.15 -5.74 -1.30
C VAL A 103 3.98 -6.01 -2.24
N THR A 104 3.32 -4.96 -2.74
CA THR A 104 2.26 -5.11 -3.74
C THR A 104 2.76 -5.81 -4.99
N MET A 105 3.88 -5.35 -5.54
CA MET A 105 4.43 -5.89 -6.80
C MET A 105 5.02 -7.30 -6.64
N VAL A 106 5.66 -7.59 -5.51
CA VAL A 106 6.39 -8.86 -5.30
C VAL A 106 5.50 -9.98 -4.79
N PHE A 107 4.47 -9.67 -3.99
CA PHE A 107 3.63 -10.68 -3.35
C PHE A 107 2.17 -10.62 -3.81
N ASN A 108 1.51 -9.48 -3.65
CA ASN A 108 0.07 -9.41 -3.87
C ASN A 108 -0.32 -9.51 -5.35
N VAL A 109 0.41 -8.86 -6.26
CA VAL A 109 0.16 -8.96 -7.72
C VAL A 109 0.37 -10.41 -8.20
N PRO A 110 1.49 -11.11 -7.90
CA PRO A 110 1.63 -12.51 -8.28
C PRO A 110 0.58 -13.45 -7.69
N LEU A 111 0.15 -13.20 -6.45
CA LEU A 111 -0.96 -13.96 -5.86
C LEU A 111 -2.27 -13.72 -6.63
N ASN A 112 -2.56 -12.48 -7.01
CA ASN A 112 -3.72 -12.12 -7.81
C ASN A 112 -3.69 -12.77 -9.19
N ASP A 113 -2.55 -12.75 -9.88
CA ASP A 113 -2.40 -13.34 -11.20
C ASP A 113 -2.59 -14.86 -11.16
N ARG A 114 -2.07 -15.52 -10.12
CA ARG A 114 -2.29 -16.96 -9.90
C ARG A 114 -3.76 -17.29 -9.64
N LEU A 115 -4.47 -16.43 -8.90
CA LEU A 115 -5.91 -16.58 -8.65
C LEU A 115 -6.74 -16.36 -9.92
N ALA A 116 -6.30 -15.45 -10.80
CA ALA A 116 -6.98 -15.20 -12.07
C ALA A 116 -6.74 -16.32 -13.10
N ALA A 117 -5.60 -17.02 -13.03
CA ALA A 117 -5.23 -18.08 -13.97
C ALA A 117 -5.81 -19.47 -13.64
N VAL A 118 -6.36 -19.68 -12.44
CA VAL A 118 -6.86 -20.99 -12.01
C VAL A 118 -8.24 -21.29 -12.63
N GLY A 119 -8.43 -22.51 -13.12
CA GLY A 119 -9.74 -22.96 -13.60
C GLY A 119 -10.73 -23.26 -12.46
N PRO A 120 -12.06 -23.29 -12.72
CA PRO A 120 -13.08 -23.45 -11.69
C PRO A 120 -12.90 -24.69 -10.81
N ALA A 121 -12.39 -25.79 -11.39
CA ALA A 121 -12.18 -27.05 -10.68
C ALA A 121 -11.09 -26.99 -9.59
N GLN A 122 -10.14 -26.05 -9.69
CA GLN A 122 -9.00 -25.91 -8.76
C GLN A 122 -9.08 -24.62 -7.93
N ALA A 123 -10.01 -23.72 -8.28
CA ALA A 123 -10.18 -22.42 -7.66
C ALA A 123 -10.54 -22.53 -6.17
N ALA A 124 -11.40 -23.49 -5.82
CA ALA A 124 -11.85 -23.70 -4.44
C ALA A 124 -10.70 -24.11 -3.51
N ASP A 125 -9.81 -25.00 -3.97
CA ASP A 125 -8.68 -25.49 -3.17
C ASP A 125 -7.60 -24.40 -2.99
N LEU A 126 -7.38 -23.57 -4.01
CA LEU A 126 -6.43 -22.45 -3.95
C LEU A 126 -6.93 -21.33 -3.03
N TRP A 127 -8.24 -21.16 -2.88
CA TRP A 127 -8.84 -20.03 -2.17
C TRP A 127 -8.39 -19.92 -0.71
N ALA A 128 -8.30 -21.05 0.01
CA ALA A 128 -7.88 -21.03 1.41
C ALA A 128 -6.41 -20.56 1.58
N LEU A 129 -5.52 -21.02 0.70
CA LEU A 129 -4.12 -20.58 0.67
C LEU A 129 -4.02 -19.11 0.28
N TYR A 130 -4.77 -18.69 -0.75
CA TYR A 130 -4.83 -17.30 -1.19
C TYR A 130 -5.29 -16.38 -0.07
N LEU A 131 -6.40 -16.70 0.62
CA LEU A 131 -6.92 -15.89 1.73
C LEU A 131 -5.86 -15.67 2.81
N ARG A 132 -5.17 -16.73 3.23
CA ARG A 132 -4.13 -16.65 4.25
C ARG A 132 -2.96 -15.80 3.79
N ASP A 133 -2.36 -16.15 2.66
CA ASP A 133 -1.10 -15.56 2.21
C ASP A 133 -1.31 -14.12 1.73
N TRP A 134 -2.39 -13.84 1.00
CA TRP A 134 -2.72 -12.49 0.54
C TRP A 134 -3.02 -11.57 1.72
N THR A 135 -3.77 -12.04 2.72
CA THR A 135 -4.11 -11.23 3.92
C THR A 135 -2.87 -10.94 4.76
N LEU A 136 -1.96 -11.91 4.91
CA LEU A 136 -0.68 -11.71 5.59
C LEU A 136 0.12 -10.58 4.95
N TRP A 137 0.31 -10.60 3.64
CA TRP A 137 1.03 -9.52 2.94
C TRP A 137 0.24 -8.21 2.94
N ASN A 138 -1.09 -8.27 2.96
CA ASN A 138 -1.93 -7.09 3.09
C ASN A 138 -1.79 -6.40 4.46
N HIS A 139 -1.52 -7.13 5.54
CA HIS A 139 -1.17 -6.51 6.83
C HIS A 139 0.11 -5.69 6.74
N VAL A 140 1.13 -6.16 6.00
CA VAL A 140 2.33 -5.38 5.72
C VAL A 140 1.99 -4.13 4.92
N ARG A 141 1.18 -4.27 3.87
CA ARG A 141 0.66 -3.13 3.08
C ARG A 141 -0.25 -2.19 3.85
N THR A 142 -0.74 -2.61 5.02
CA THR A 142 -1.51 -1.74 5.91
C THR A 142 -0.57 -0.97 6.84
N ALA A 143 0.31 -1.69 7.54
CA ALA A 143 1.19 -1.11 8.54
C ALA A 143 2.20 -0.14 7.92
N ALA A 144 2.81 -0.50 6.78
CA ALA A 144 3.85 0.32 6.15
C ALA A 144 3.38 1.74 5.79
N PRO A 145 2.31 1.95 5.01
CA PRO A 145 1.87 3.31 4.68
C PRO A 145 1.29 4.05 5.90
N VAL A 146 0.72 3.37 6.90
CA VAL A 146 0.29 4.02 8.15
C VAL A 146 1.50 4.56 8.93
N PHE A 147 2.55 3.75 9.10
CA PHE A 147 3.79 4.21 9.73
C PHE A 147 4.46 5.33 8.93
N SER A 148 4.49 5.21 7.60
CA SER A 148 4.97 6.29 6.71
C SER A 148 4.22 7.60 6.96
N ALA A 149 2.89 7.56 7.03
CA ALA A 149 2.07 8.75 7.31
C ALA A 149 2.44 9.39 8.67
N VAL A 150 2.62 8.57 9.72
CA VAL A 150 3.05 9.05 11.03
C VAL A 150 4.42 9.74 10.95
N LEU A 151 5.40 9.12 10.29
CA LEU A 151 6.74 9.69 10.17
C LEU A 151 6.75 11.00 9.35
N PHE A 152 5.97 11.09 8.28
CA PHE A 152 5.82 12.35 7.54
C PHE A 152 5.18 13.45 8.41
N ILE A 153 4.16 13.12 9.21
CA ILE A 153 3.56 14.06 10.17
C ILE A 153 4.58 14.52 11.21
N LEU A 154 5.41 13.60 11.74
CA LEU A 154 6.48 13.95 12.67
C LEU A 154 7.52 14.85 12.01
N ALA A 155 7.91 14.58 10.76
CA ALA A 155 8.83 15.41 10.00
C ALA A 155 8.29 16.85 9.82
N LEU A 156 6.99 17.01 9.57
CA LEU A 156 6.34 18.32 9.47
C LEU A 156 6.34 19.12 10.79
N ARG A 157 6.49 18.44 11.93
CA ARG A 157 6.57 19.09 13.25
C ARG A 157 7.98 19.56 13.59
N GLN A 158 9.00 19.06 12.89
CA GLN A 158 10.37 19.50 13.11
C GLN A 158 10.61 20.79 12.31
N ARG A 159 10.99 21.85 13.03
CA ARG A 159 11.35 23.15 12.44
C ARG A 159 12.81 23.13 12.00
#